data_AF-A0A1G6NYG1-F1
#
_entry.id   AF-A0A1G6NYG1-F1
#
_cell.length_a   1.000
_cell.length_b   1.000
_cell.length_c   1.000
_cell.angle_alpha   90.00
_cell.angle_beta   90.00
_cell.angle_gamma   90.00
#
_symmetry.space_group_name_H-M   'P 1'
#
loop_
_entity.id
_entity.type
_entity.pdbx_description
1 polymer ?
#
loop_
_entity_poly.entity_id
_entity_poly.type
_entity_poly.pdbx_seq_one_letter_code
_entity_poly.pdbx_strand_id
1 'polypeptide(L)'
;MVGDITNGAGVMAGMGMPPGACDCHTHVIGPRAAYPMVEDRHYTPGPASHEDLLAHLSRQGLQRVVIVQPSVYGTDNRCMLESLDRLVGAGRGVAVVDDSIDVSAMRDMHRRGVRGLRINMESAGLRNADATYAMLERWANRVAPFGWHLQLYAALDVVAALAERLVQLPVPVVIDHFSMVPATMPHDDPRAVALLALLRSGNAYIKLSAPYRLDIDSLVGDAASQAIAAWAGAFLRVAPARVLWASDWPHTGRDPGKAAHEVSRYRVLPDGMLARTIADWFPTPALRQQVLADNPARLYGF
;
A
#
# COMPACT_ATOMS: atom_id res chain seq x y z
N MET A 1 -0.70 -36.43 -18.09
CA MET A 1 -1.78 -36.16 -17.10
C MET A 1 -1.79 -34.68 -16.84
N VAL A 2 -2.79 -33.99 -17.36
CA VAL A 2 -2.95 -32.54 -17.26
C VAL A 2 -3.57 -32.26 -15.90
N GLY A 3 -2.80 -31.60 -15.02
CA GLY A 3 -3.27 -31.17 -13.71
C GLY A 3 -4.26 -30.01 -13.84
N ASP A 4 -5.37 -30.16 -13.15
CA ASP A 4 -6.54 -29.29 -13.13
C ASP A 4 -6.22 -27.87 -12.61
N ILE A 5 -6.51 -26.84 -13.42
CA ILE A 5 -6.20 -25.42 -13.16
C ILE A 5 -7.43 -24.67 -12.61
N THR A 6 -8.35 -25.36 -11.93
CA THR A 6 -9.64 -24.80 -11.47
C THR A 6 -9.65 -24.30 -10.01
N ASN A 7 -8.53 -24.41 -9.29
CA ASN A 7 -8.44 -24.10 -7.85
C ASN A 7 -8.35 -22.60 -7.48
N GLY A 8 -8.60 -21.66 -8.40
CA GLY A 8 -8.62 -20.22 -8.10
C GLY A 8 -9.99 -19.73 -7.62
N ALA A 9 -11.06 -20.12 -8.32
CA ALA A 9 -12.44 -19.73 -8.00
C ALA A 9 -12.99 -20.48 -6.77
N GLY A 10 -12.55 -21.73 -6.56
CA GLY A 10 -13.00 -22.56 -5.42
C GLY A 10 -12.51 -22.07 -4.05
N VAL A 11 -11.35 -21.43 -3.98
CA VAL A 11 -10.79 -20.90 -2.70
C VAL A 11 -11.60 -19.72 -2.18
N MET A 12 -12.16 -18.88 -3.07
CA MET A 12 -13.05 -17.78 -2.68
C MET A 12 -14.46 -18.25 -2.31
N ALA A 13 -14.92 -19.38 -2.86
CA ALA A 13 -16.26 -19.91 -2.59
C ALA A 13 -16.46 -20.39 -1.14
N GLY A 14 -15.37 -20.62 -0.37
CA GLY A 14 -15.42 -21.05 1.03
C GLY A 14 -14.94 -20.02 2.06
N MET A 15 -14.28 -18.94 1.64
CA MET A 15 -13.64 -17.97 2.53
C MET A 15 -14.16 -16.55 2.21
N GLY A 16 -15.42 -16.29 2.57
CA GLY A 16 -16.05 -14.99 2.33
C GLY A 16 -15.26 -13.84 2.97
N MET A 17 -15.06 -12.75 2.22
CA MET A 17 -14.49 -11.51 2.75
C MET A 17 -15.38 -10.99 3.90
N PRO A 18 -14.78 -10.49 5.00
CA PRO A 18 -15.56 -9.90 6.07
C PRO A 18 -16.31 -8.65 5.58
N PRO A 19 -17.47 -8.31 6.19
CA PRO A 19 -18.11 -7.03 5.96
C PRO A 19 -17.14 -5.87 6.16
N GLY A 20 -17.15 -4.92 5.23
CA GLY A 20 -16.21 -3.82 5.20
C GLY A 20 -14.78 -4.20 4.75
N ALA A 21 -14.53 -5.37 4.17
CA ALA A 21 -13.18 -5.67 3.67
C ALA A 21 -12.65 -4.55 2.75
N CYS A 22 -11.41 -4.13 3.00
CA CYS A 22 -10.77 -2.96 2.43
C CYS A 22 -9.46 -3.34 1.76
N ASP A 23 -9.25 -2.87 0.53
CA ASP A 23 -7.92 -2.84 -0.07
C ASP A 23 -7.22 -1.52 0.27
N CYS A 24 -6.13 -1.59 1.04
CA CYS A 24 -5.47 -0.41 1.57
C CYS A 24 -4.43 0.22 0.64
N HIS A 25 -4.25 -0.27 -0.59
CA HIS A 25 -3.30 0.31 -1.55
C HIS A 25 -3.64 -0.07 -2.98
N THR A 26 -4.24 0.86 -3.71
CA THR A 26 -4.45 0.75 -5.16
C THR A 26 -4.03 2.04 -5.87
N HIS A 27 -3.91 1.99 -7.19
CA HIS A 27 -3.69 3.15 -8.05
C HIS A 27 -4.72 3.16 -9.18
N VAL A 28 -5.23 4.33 -9.54
CA VAL A 28 -6.00 4.53 -10.77
C VAL A 28 -5.14 5.25 -11.79
N ILE A 29 -5.17 4.78 -13.04
CA ILE A 29 -4.50 5.37 -14.18
C ILE A 29 -5.57 5.72 -15.22
N GLY A 30 -5.98 6.98 -15.23
CA GLY A 30 -7.00 7.49 -16.14
C GLY A 30 -6.46 7.76 -17.56
N PRO A 31 -7.34 8.17 -18.48
CA PRO A 31 -6.97 8.50 -19.85
C PRO A 31 -5.90 9.60 -19.90
N ARG A 32 -4.81 9.36 -20.64
CA ARG A 32 -3.65 10.27 -20.72
C ARG A 32 -4.00 11.69 -21.20
N ALA A 33 -5.04 11.84 -22.01
CA ALA A 33 -5.51 13.14 -22.49
C ALA A 33 -6.15 13.99 -21.37
N ALA A 34 -6.78 13.35 -20.37
CA ALA A 34 -7.38 14.04 -19.23
C ALA A 34 -6.38 14.20 -18.07
N TYR A 35 -5.50 13.22 -17.90
CA TYR A 35 -4.54 13.16 -16.80
C TYR A 35 -3.11 13.01 -17.36
N PRO A 36 -2.43 14.14 -17.67
CA PRO A 36 -1.05 14.10 -18.14
C PRO A 36 -0.12 13.59 -17.03
N MET A 37 0.88 12.81 -17.42
CA MET A 37 1.92 12.31 -16.52
C MET A 37 3.12 13.27 -16.50
N VAL A 38 3.85 13.31 -15.38
CA VAL A 38 5.05 14.15 -15.24
C VAL A 38 6.17 13.69 -16.17
N GLU A 39 6.99 14.63 -16.62
CA GLU A 39 8.02 14.37 -17.64
C GLU A 39 9.17 13.49 -17.11
N ASP A 40 9.54 13.70 -15.85
CA ASP A 40 10.61 13.02 -15.11
C ASP A 40 10.19 11.68 -14.49
N ARG A 41 9.01 11.16 -14.85
CA ARG A 41 8.51 9.86 -14.39
C ARG A 41 9.51 8.74 -14.69
N HIS A 42 9.61 7.76 -13.79
CA HIS A 42 10.53 6.63 -13.95
C HIS A 42 10.01 5.52 -14.89
N TYR A 43 8.71 5.48 -15.13
CA TYR A 43 8.03 4.53 -16.03
C TYR A 43 6.67 5.08 -16.45
N THR A 44 6.06 4.48 -17.48
CA THR A 44 4.71 4.80 -17.94
C THR A 44 3.82 3.56 -17.81
N PRO A 45 2.80 3.53 -16.93
CA PRO A 45 1.87 2.40 -16.84
C PRO A 45 0.89 2.37 -18.02
N GLY A 46 0.29 1.20 -18.25
CA GLY A 46 -0.92 1.09 -19.07
C GLY A 46 -2.14 1.78 -18.42
N PRO A 47 -3.32 1.79 -19.07
CA PRO A 47 -4.55 2.28 -18.44
C PRO A 47 -5.01 1.37 -17.30
N ALA A 48 -5.62 1.94 -16.27
CA ALA A 48 -6.26 1.23 -15.15
C ALA A 48 -7.35 2.15 -14.58
N SER A 49 -8.50 2.15 -15.25
CA SER A 49 -9.57 3.11 -15.00
C SER A 49 -10.25 2.89 -13.64
N HIS A 50 -11.10 3.84 -13.24
CA HIS A 50 -11.98 3.68 -12.08
C HIS A 50 -12.91 2.46 -12.26
N GLU A 51 -13.40 2.23 -13.47
CA GLU A 51 -14.25 1.10 -13.82
C GLU A 51 -13.49 -0.22 -13.67
N ASP A 52 -12.22 -0.27 -14.06
CA ASP A 52 -11.35 -1.42 -13.86
C ASP A 52 -11.11 -1.68 -12.35
N LEU A 53 -10.97 -0.61 -11.56
CA LEU A 53 -10.86 -0.70 -10.11
C LEU A 53 -12.14 -1.29 -9.49
N LEU A 54 -13.33 -0.80 -9.87
CA LEU A 54 -14.60 -1.35 -9.39
C LEU A 54 -14.74 -2.83 -9.75
N ALA A 55 -14.37 -3.21 -10.97
CA ALA A 55 -14.37 -4.60 -11.40
C ALA A 55 -13.38 -5.45 -10.58
N HIS A 56 -12.20 -4.92 -10.24
CA HIS A 56 -11.26 -5.57 -9.33
C HIS A 56 -11.87 -5.78 -7.94
N LEU A 57 -12.40 -4.74 -7.32
CA LEU A 57 -13.01 -4.81 -5.98
C LEU A 57 -14.15 -5.84 -5.95
N SER A 58 -15.03 -5.81 -6.96
CA SER A 58 -16.13 -6.77 -7.09
C SER A 58 -15.62 -8.21 -7.19
N ARG A 59 -14.61 -8.48 -8.02
CA ARG A 59 -14.02 -9.84 -8.15
C ARG A 59 -13.41 -10.35 -6.85
N GLN A 60 -12.85 -9.45 -6.04
CA GLN A 60 -12.25 -9.82 -4.76
C GLN A 60 -13.24 -9.81 -3.59
N GLY A 61 -14.49 -9.34 -3.78
CA GLY A 61 -15.46 -9.20 -2.69
C GLY A 61 -15.12 -8.08 -1.70
N LEU A 62 -14.42 -7.04 -2.16
CA LEU A 62 -14.00 -5.89 -1.35
C LEU A 62 -15.05 -4.78 -1.41
N GLN A 63 -15.31 -4.15 -0.26
CA GLN A 63 -16.31 -3.09 -0.13
C GLN A 63 -15.70 -1.69 0.01
N ARG A 64 -14.43 -1.61 0.41
CA ARG A 64 -13.71 -0.37 0.66
C ARG A 64 -12.37 -0.36 -0.06
N VAL A 65 -11.87 0.83 -0.40
CA VAL A 65 -10.59 0.97 -1.08
C VAL A 65 -9.86 2.24 -0.67
N VAL A 66 -8.54 2.15 -0.62
CA VAL A 66 -7.64 3.29 -0.50
C VAL A 66 -6.90 3.47 -1.82
N ILE A 67 -7.20 4.58 -2.52
CA ILE A 67 -6.52 4.98 -3.74
C ILE A 67 -5.32 5.84 -3.34
N VAL A 68 -4.13 5.38 -3.68
CA VAL A 68 -2.86 6.06 -3.43
C VAL A 68 -2.43 6.76 -4.72
N GLN A 69 -2.01 8.02 -4.61
CA GLN A 69 -1.47 8.78 -5.74
C GLN A 69 -0.23 8.07 -6.33
N PRO A 70 -0.25 7.66 -7.61
CA PRO A 70 0.89 7.05 -8.27
C PRO A 70 1.92 8.13 -8.63
N SER A 71 3.21 7.78 -8.60
CA SER A 71 4.30 8.73 -8.84
C SER A 71 4.28 9.37 -10.23
N VAL A 72 3.64 8.70 -11.21
CA VAL A 72 3.57 9.20 -12.60
C VAL A 72 2.76 10.47 -12.77
N TYR A 73 1.91 10.82 -11.81
CA TYR A 73 1.13 12.07 -11.83
C TYR A 73 1.74 13.17 -10.94
N GLY A 74 2.84 12.89 -10.22
CA GLY A 74 3.42 13.85 -9.28
C GLY A 74 2.38 14.35 -8.27
N THR A 75 2.22 15.67 -8.17
CA THR A 75 1.26 16.33 -7.27
C THR A 75 -0.12 16.57 -7.90
N ASP A 76 -0.36 16.15 -9.15
CA ASP A 76 -1.69 16.22 -9.77
C ASP A 76 -2.57 15.05 -9.27
N ASN A 77 -3.32 15.33 -8.22
CA ASN A 77 -4.18 14.35 -7.56
C ASN A 77 -5.57 14.18 -8.23
N ARG A 78 -5.85 14.85 -9.35
CA ARG A 78 -7.21 14.91 -9.93
C ARG A 78 -7.79 13.53 -10.24
N CYS A 79 -7.00 12.64 -10.86
CA CYS A 79 -7.47 11.29 -11.20
C CYS A 79 -7.92 10.48 -9.97
N MET A 80 -7.13 10.55 -8.88
CA MET A 80 -7.49 9.95 -7.60
C MET A 80 -8.75 10.60 -7.02
N LEU A 81 -8.77 11.92 -6.92
CA LEU A 81 -9.87 12.65 -6.27
C LEU A 81 -11.20 12.47 -7.00
N GLU A 82 -11.21 12.52 -8.33
CA GLU A 82 -12.41 12.25 -9.15
C GLU A 82 -12.88 10.78 -9.00
N SER A 83 -11.95 9.84 -8.83
CA SER A 83 -12.30 8.45 -8.52
C SER A 83 -12.92 8.31 -7.12
N LEU A 84 -12.48 9.10 -6.13
CA LEU A 84 -13.04 9.09 -4.78
C LEU A 84 -14.47 9.65 -4.74
N ASP A 85 -14.75 10.73 -5.48
CA ASP A 85 -16.10 11.31 -5.56
C ASP A 85 -17.12 10.27 -6.07
N ARG A 86 -16.68 9.41 -6.99
CA ARG A 86 -17.47 8.32 -7.58
C ARG A 86 -17.63 7.10 -6.66
N LEU A 87 -16.81 6.95 -5.63
CA LEU A 87 -16.90 5.86 -4.65
C LEU A 87 -17.89 6.15 -3.52
N VAL A 88 -18.48 7.35 -3.44
CA VAL A 88 -19.57 7.72 -2.54
C VAL A 88 -19.32 7.28 -1.08
N GLY A 89 -18.11 7.57 -0.58
CA GLY A 89 -17.71 7.26 0.80
C GLY A 89 -17.06 5.88 1.01
N ALA A 90 -17.12 4.97 0.03
CA ALA A 90 -16.42 3.68 0.06
C ALA A 90 -14.90 3.80 -0.25
N GLY A 91 -14.45 4.98 -0.69
CA GLY A 91 -13.06 5.28 -1.01
C GLY A 91 -12.38 6.19 0.02
N ARG A 92 -11.08 6.01 0.22
CA ARG A 92 -10.19 6.98 0.87
C ARG A 92 -8.95 7.24 0.02
N GLY A 93 -8.36 8.42 0.15
CA GLY A 93 -7.22 8.85 -0.64
C GLY A 93 -5.94 9.01 0.16
N VAL A 94 -4.80 8.73 -0.47
CA VAL A 94 -3.48 9.15 0.00
C VAL A 94 -2.83 10.00 -1.09
N ALA A 95 -2.75 11.31 -0.87
CA ALA A 95 -2.33 12.30 -1.86
C ALA A 95 -0.81 12.48 -1.90
N VAL A 96 -0.29 13.09 -2.96
CA VAL A 96 1.06 13.68 -3.00
C VAL A 96 0.91 15.18 -3.22
N VAL A 97 1.57 15.99 -2.41
CA VAL A 97 1.49 17.46 -2.49
C VAL A 97 2.89 18.05 -2.45
N ASP A 98 3.04 19.28 -2.95
CA ASP A 98 4.24 20.08 -2.79
C ASP A 98 4.04 21.15 -1.70
N ASP A 99 5.12 21.85 -1.36
CA ASP A 99 5.14 22.83 -0.27
C ASP A 99 4.17 24.00 -0.48
N SER A 100 3.76 24.27 -1.73
CA SER A 100 2.85 25.37 -2.09
C SER A 100 1.38 25.08 -1.78
N ILE A 101 1.00 23.83 -1.48
CA ILE A 101 -0.37 23.47 -1.11
C ILE A 101 -0.85 24.36 0.04
N ASP A 102 -2.09 24.83 0.04
CA ASP A 102 -2.63 25.62 1.15
C ASP A 102 -3.60 24.78 2.02
N VAL A 103 -3.97 25.34 3.18
CA VAL A 103 -4.90 24.69 4.12
C VAL A 103 -6.30 24.52 3.50
N SER A 104 -6.72 25.40 2.60
CA SER A 104 -8.03 25.32 1.94
C SER A 104 -8.10 24.12 1.00
N ALA A 105 -7.06 23.93 0.19
CA ALA A 105 -6.90 22.80 -0.71
C ALA A 105 -6.78 21.48 0.07
N MET A 106 -6.04 21.45 1.18
CA MET A 106 -6.02 20.27 2.07
C MET A 106 -7.39 19.96 2.69
N ARG A 107 -8.16 20.98 3.08
CA ARG A 107 -9.55 20.81 3.56
C ARG A 107 -10.45 20.27 2.46
N ASP A 108 -10.28 20.73 1.22
CA ASP A 108 -11.03 20.21 0.08
C ASP A 108 -10.73 18.74 -0.17
N MET A 109 -9.45 18.37 -0.23
CA MET A 109 -9.00 16.98 -0.32
C MET A 109 -9.57 16.13 0.84
N HIS A 110 -9.59 16.65 2.07
CA HIS A 110 -10.17 15.95 3.22
C HIS A 110 -11.66 15.67 3.02
N ARG A 111 -12.45 16.65 2.56
CA ARG A 111 -13.88 16.46 2.27
C ARG A 111 -14.12 15.40 1.20
N ARG A 112 -13.24 15.32 0.20
CA ARG A 112 -13.28 14.32 -0.88
C ARG A 112 -12.71 12.96 -0.48
N GLY A 113 -12.31 12.78 0.78
CA GLY A 113 -11.93 11.48 1.34
C GLY A 113 -10.43 11.24 1.47
N VAL A 114 -9.56 12.22 1.21
CA VAL A 114 -8.12 12.09 1.51
C VAL A 114 -7.89 12.00 3.02
N ARG A 115 -7.03 11.08 3.44
CA ARG A 115 -6.70 10.80 4.85
C ARG A 115 -5.21 10.67 5.12
N GLY A 116 -4.37 10.93 4.13
CA GLY A 116 -2.93 10.90 4.31
C GLY A 116 -2.16 11.48 3.14
N LEU A 117 -0.87 11.68 3.36
CA LEU A 117 0.09 12.06 2.34
C LEU A 117 1.09 10.93 2.11
N ARG A 118 1.50 10.72 0.86
CA ARG A 118 2.51 9.75 0.49
C ARG A 118 3.87 10.41 0.35
N ILE A 119 4.86 9.83 1.02
CA ILE A 119 6.28 10.13 0.91
C ILE A 119 6.97 8.93 0.26
N ASN A 120 7.34 9.07 -1.01
CA ASN A 120 7.95 8.00 -1.80
C ASN A 120 9.45 8.27 -2.02
N MET A 121 10.27 7.68 -1.16
CA MET A 121 11.73 7.79 -1.23
C MET A 121 12.33 6.70 -2.11
N GLU A 122 11.70 5.53 -2.12
CA GLU A 122 12.21 4.35 -2.81
C GLU A 122 12.28 4.55 -4.32
N SER A 123 11.23 5.11 -4.92
CA SER A 123 11.21 5.35 -6.36
C SER A 123 12.25 6.39 -6.79
N ALA A 124 12.58 7.34 -5.90
CA ALA A 124 13.57 8.37 -6.14
C ALA A 124 15.00 7.95 -5.76
N GLY A 125 15.20 6.73 -5.23
CA GLY A 125 16.51 6.24 -4.78
C GLY A 125 17.08 7.02 -3.59
N LEU A 126 16.24 7.72 -2.82
CA LEU A 126 16.68 8.54 -1.70
C LEU A 126 16.93 7.67 -0.47
N ARG A 127 18.11 7.82 0.13
CA ARG A 127 18.59 7.01 1.27
C ARG A 127 19.00 7.83 2.50
N ASN A 128 18.94 9.16 2.43
CA ASN A 128 19.35 10.02 3.53
C ASN A 128 18.26 10.04 4.63
N ALA A 129 18.53 9.39 5.75
CA ALA A 129 17.60 9.28 6.87
C ALA A 129 17.23 10.65 7.48
N ASP A 130 18.21 11.54 7.71
CA ASP A 130 17.95 12.85 8.33
C ASP A 130 17.08 13.76 7.45
N ALA A 131 17.38 13.82 6.15
CA ALA A 131 16.56 14.56 5.20
C ALA A 131 15.14 13.98 5.11
N THR A 132 15.02 12.64 5.15
CA THR A 132 13.74 11.94 5.17
C THR A 132 12.94 12.30 6.42
N TYR A 133 13.55 12.24 7.61
CA TYR A 133 12.86 12.58 8.85
C TYR A 133 12.47 14.05 8.89
N ALA A 134 13.35 14.97 8.50
CA ALA A 134 13.02 16.40 8.47
C ALA A 134 11.79 16.66 7.59
N MET A 135 11.65 15.97 6.46
CA MET A 135 10.47 16.05 5.61
C MET A 135 9.23 15.44 6.29
N LEU A 136 9.36 14.25 6.90
CA LEU A 136 8.26 13.59 7.62
C LEU A 136 7.76 14.45 8.78
N GLU A 137 8.65 15.01 9.59
CA GLU A 137 8.31 15.87 10.72
C GLU A 137 7.57 17.13 10.28
N ARG A 138 8.03 17.80 9.22
CA ARG A 138 7.34 18.97 8.65
C ARG A 138 5.92 18.62 8.21
N TRP A 139 5.76 17.54 7.43
CA TRP A 139 4.43 17.13 6.95
C TRP A 139 3.54 16.61 8.07
N ALA A 140 4.08 15.86 9.03
CA ALA A 140 3.34 15.33 10.17
C ALA A 140 2.68 16.45 10.96
N ASN A 141 3.43 17.51 11.28
CA ASN A 141 2.89 18.68 11.97
C ASN A 141 1.80 19.40 11.15
N ARG A 142 1.98 19.47 9.83
CA ARG A 142 1.03 20.15 8.94
C ARG A 142 -0.29 19.39 8.76
N VAL A 143 -0.24 18.06 8.79
CA VAL A 143 -1.43 17.20 8.57
C VAL A 143 -2.09 16.72 9.87
N ALA A 144 -1.43 16.85 11.02
CA ALA A 144 -1.98 16.48 12.32
C ALA A 144 -3.36 17.08 12.62
N PRO A 145 -3.65 18.38 12.33
CA PRO A 145 -4.98 18.95 12.55
C PRO A 145 -6.11 18.29 11.74
N PHE A 146 -5.78 17.55 10.68
CA PHE A 146 -6.75 16.83 9.84
C PHE A 146 -6.96 15.38 10.29
N GLY A 147 -6.21 14.90 11.28
CA GLY A 147 -6.18 13.49 11.68
C GLY A 147 -5.62 12.57 10.58
N TRP A 148 -4.79 13.11 9.69
CA TRP A 148 -4.20 12.37 8.58
C TRP A 148 -2.96 11.58 9.00
N HIS A 149 -2.61 10.55 8.24
CA HIS A 149 -1.37 9.79 8.39
C HIS A 149 -0.34 10.17 7.32
N LEU A 150 0.92 9.77 7.54
CA LEU A 150 1.94 9.77 6.50
C LEU A 150 2.18 8.34 6.02
N GLN A 151 2.13 8.11 4.71
CA GLN A 151 2.49 6.83 4.10
C GLN A 151 3.93 6.90 3.58
N LEU A 152 4.80 6.02 4.05
CA LEU A 152 6.21 5.98 3.72
C LEU A 152 6.54 4.76 2.86
N TYR A 153 7.03 5.02 1.65
CA TYR A 153 7.68 4.00 0.82
C TYR A 153 9.18 4.28 0.75
N ALA A 154 9.96 3.49 1.49
CA ALA A 154 11.42 3.63 1.61
C ALA A 154 12.07 2.26 1.85
N ALA A 155 13.38 2.19 1.61
CA ALA A 155 14.19 1.02 1.95
C ALA A 155 14.18 0.73 3.46
N LEU A 156 14.27 -0.55 3.82
CA LEU A 156 14.31 -1.01 5.22
C LEU A 156 15.36 -0.27 6.05
N ASP A 157 16.56 -0.04 5.48
CA ASP A 157 17.65 0.64 6.20
C ASP A 157 17.26 2.05 6.66
N VAL A 158 16.49 2.77 5.84
CA VAL A 158 15.99 4.11 6.18
C VAL A 158 14.93 4.01 7.27
N VAL A 159 13.99 3.07 7.16
CA VAL A 159 12.92 2.88 8.15
C VAL A 159 13.51 2.49 9.51
N ALA A 160 14.46 1.54 9.52
CA ALA A 160 15.13 1.07 10.73
C ALA A 160 15.94 2.19 11.39
N ALA A 161 16.70 2.97 10.61
CA ALA A 161 17.47 4.11 11.14
C ALA A 161 16.57 5.21 11.73
N LEU A 162 15.33 5.32 11.28
CA LEU A 162 14.37 6.32 11.75
C LEU A 162 13.41 5.80 12.82
N ALA A 163 13.44 4.51 13.16
CA ALA A 163 12.41 3.85 13.95
C ALA A 163 12.05 4.63 15.24
N GLU A 164 13.04 4.98 16.06
CA GLU A 164 12.81 5.71 17.32
C GLU A 164 12.20 7.10 17.09
N ARG A 165 12.60 7.79 16.02
CA ARG A 165 12.12 9.13 15.69
C ARG A 165 10.71 9.09 15.10
N LEU A 166 10.37 8.06 14.32
CA LEU A 166 9.02 7.88 13.76
C LEU A 166 7.96 7.69 14.87
N VAL A 167 8.34 7.14 16.03
CA VAL A 167 7.45 7.04 17.20
C VAL A 167 7.04 8.42 17.73
N GLN A 168 7.88 9.44 17.56
CA GLN A 168 7.64 10.79 18.10
C GLN A 168 6.75 11.67 17.20
N LEU A 169 6.44 11.22 15.98
CA LEU A 169 5.62 12.01 15.08
C LEU A 169 4.18 12.14 15.62
N PRO A 170 3.54 13.32 15.50
CA PRO A 170 2.19 13.58 16.01
C PRO A 170 1.08 12.85 15.23
N VAL A 171 1.44 12.08 14.20
CA VAL A 171 0.52 11.34 13.35
C VAL A 171 1.04 9.92 13.09
N PRO A 172 0.15 8.97 12.80
CA PRO A 172 0.58 7.63 12.41
C PRO A 172 1.41 7.62 11.13
N VAL A 173 2.36 6.68 11.06
CA VAL A 173 3.13 6.39 9.85
C VAL A 173 2.72 5.04 9.29
N VAL A 174 2.38 4.96 8.00
CA VAL A 174 2.03 3.72 7.31
C VAL A 174 3.20 3.30 6.42
N ILE A 175 3.81 2.17 6.73
CA ILE A 175 4.98 1.66 6.02
C ILE A 175 4.50 0.72 4.90
N ASP A 176 4.91 1.00 3.67
CA ASP A 176 4.47 0.24 2.50
C ASP A 176 5.20 -1.11 2.34
N HIS A 177 4.51 -2.08 1.72
CA HIS A 177 5.06 -3.32 1.15
C HIS A 177 6.03 -4.09 2.06
N PHE A 178 5.59 -4.52 3.25
CA PHE A 178 6.43 -5.23 4.23
C PHE A 178 7.71 -4.46 4.61
N SER A 179 7.74 -3.14 4.45
CA SER A 179 8.94 -2.31 4.64
C SER A 179 10.10 -2.69 3.73
N MET A 180 9.82 -3.36 2.60
CA MET A 180 10.83 -3.91 1.69
C MET A 180 11.82 -4.85 2.40
N VAL A 181 11.38 -5.55 3.44
CA VAL A 181 12.22 -6.52 4.15
C VAL A 181 12.53 -7.70 3.21
N PRO A 182 13.81 -8.04 2.99
CA PRO A 182 14.17 -9.21 2.21
C PRO A 182 13.55 -10.47 2.83
N ALA A 183 12.89 -11.31 2.01
CA ALA A 183 12.14 -12.45 2.52
C ALA A 183 13.00 -13.39 3.40
N THR A 184 14.27 -13.57 3.04
CA THR A 184 15.23 -14.45 3.73
C THR A 184 15.94 -13.80 4.93
N MET A 185 15.64 -12.54 5.26
CA MET A 185 16.26 -11.85 6.39
C MET A 185 15.87 -12.52 7.72
N PRO A 186 16.84 -12.81 8.61
CA PRO A 186 16.55 -13.28 9.97
C PRO A 186 15.74 -12.26 10.77
N HIS A 187 14.78 -12.72 11.59
CA HIS A 187 13.96 -11.84 12.42
C HIS A 187 14.74 -11.12 13.54
N ASP A 188 15.93 -11.60 13.88
CA ASP A 188 16.85 -11.01 14.87
C ASP A 188 17.87 -10.04 14.26
N ASP A 189 17.82 -9.77 12.95
CA ASP A 189 18.57 -8.67 12.32
C ASP A 189 18.22 -7.36 13.05
N PRO A 190 19.21 -6.52 13.42
CA PRO A 190 18.94 -5.27 14.13
C PRO A 190 17.90 -4.36 13.46
N ARG A 191 17.84 -4.35 12.12
CA ARG A 191 16.86 -3.58 11.35
C ARG A 191 15.46 -4.15 11.48
N ALA A 192 15.35 -5.48 11.46
CA ALA A 192 14.09 -6.18 11.71
C ALA A 192 13.58 -5.90 13.12
N VAL A 193 14.46 -5.99 14.12
CA VAL A 193 14.13 -5.69 15.52
C VAL A 193 13.65 -4.26 15.67
N ALA A 194 14.30 -3.28 15.03
CA ALA A 194 13.89 -1.88 15.03
C ALA A 194 12.49 -1.68 14.40
N LEU A 195 12.23 -2.32 13.25
CA LEU A 195 10.92 -2.28 12.60
C LEU A 195 9.81 -2.88 13.47
N LEU A 196 10.06 -4.04 14.08
CA LEU A 196 9.11 -4.69 14.98
C LEU A 196 8.86 -3.83 16.23
N ALA A 197 9.89 -3.20 16.79
CA ALA A 197 9.75 -2.28 17.92
C ALA A 197 8.93 -1.03 17.55
N LEU A 198 9.15 -0.46 16.36
CA LEU A 198 8.35 0.64 15.82
C LEU A 198 6.86 0.25 15.73
N LEU A 199 6.54 -0.95 15.26
CA LEU A 199 5.14 -1.42 15.21
C LEU A 199 4.55 -1.62 16.62
N ARG A 200 5.33 -2.15 17.59
CA ARG A 200 4.89 -2.28 19.00
C ARG A 200 4.55 -0.95 19.64
N SER A 201 5.24 0.13 19.26
CA SER A 201 4.97 1.48 19.80
C SER A 201 3.52 1.93 19.54
N GLY A 202 2.89 1.38 18.50
CA GLY A 202 1.54 1.74 18.08
C GLY A 202 1.47 3.01 17.23
N ASN A 203 2.56 3.74 16.98
CA ASN A 203 2.52 4.91 16.10
C ASN A 203 2.69 4.56 14.60
N ALA A 204 3.01 3.30 14.28
CA ALA A 204 3.19 2.85 12.92
C ALA A 204 2.20 1.73 12.53
N TYR A 205 1.85 1.70 11.25
CA TYR A 205 1.17 0.61 10.56
C TYR A 205 2.09 0.01 9.50
N ILE A 206 1.88 -1.26 9.15
CA ILE A 206 2.57 -1.95 8.06
C ILE A 206 1.55 -2.49 7.05
N LYS A 207 1.79 -2.28 5.76
CA LYS A 207 0.99 -2.88 4.68
C LYS A 207 1.61 -4.20 4.23
N LEU A 208 0.90 -5.29 4.44
CA LEU A 208 1.20 -6.58 3.81
C LEU A 208 0.63 -6.55 2.39
N SER A 209 1.50 -6.25 1.44
CA SER A 209 1.14 -6.01 0.04
C SER A 209 2.32 -6.29 -0.86
N ALA A 210 2.03 -6.54 -2.14
CA ALA A 210 3.03 -6.67 -3.20
C ALA A 210 4.22 -7.59 -2.85
N PRO A 211 4.00 -8.85 -2.42
CA PRO A 211 5.08 -9.77 -2.03
C PRO A 211 6.15 -9.94 -3.14
N TYR A 212 5.73 -9.83 -4.41
CA TYR A 212 6.60 -9.81 -5.60
C TYR A 212 7.64 -8.69 -5.64
N ARG A 213 7.50 -7.66 -4.80
CA ARG A 213 8.50 -6.59 -4.67
C ARG A 213 9.64 -6.99 -3.75
N LEU A 214 9.42 -7.95 -2.85
CA LEU A 214 10.45 -8.50 -1.96
C LEU A 214 11.23 -9.60 -2.65
N ASP A 215 10.51 -10.45 -3.37
CA ASP A 215 11.05 -11.58 -4.11
C ASP A 215 10.10 -11.90 -5.27
N ILE A 216 10.59 -11.88 -6.51
CA ILE A 216 9.75 -12.17 -7.68
C ILE A 216 9.24 -13.62 -7.67
N ASP A 217 10.00 -14.53 -7.07
CA ASP A 217 9.66 -15.95 -7.00
C ASP A 217 8.55 -16.22 -5.98
N SER A 218 8.21 -15.23 -5.13
CA SER A 218 7.04 -15.31 -4.24
C SER A 218 5.71 -15.47 -4.97
N LEU A 219 5.68 -15.26 -6.29
CA LEU A 219 4.48 -15.45 -7.09
C LEU A 219 4.19 -16.92 -7.40
N VAL A 220 5.20 -17.80 -7.33
CA VAL A 220 5.12 -19.17 -7.83
C VAL A 220 5.88 -20.20 -6.98
N GLY A 221 6.75 -19.78 -6.06
CA GLY A 221 7.67 -20.63 -5.30
C GLY A 221 7.30 -20.79 -3.83
N ASP A 222 7.35 -22.02 -3.33
CA ASP A 222 6.93 -22.36 -1.96
C ASP A 222 7.84 -21.75 -0.89
N ALA A 223 9.16 -21.75 -1.08
CA ALA A 223 10.10 -21.26 -0.06
C ALA A 223 10.00 -19.75 0.17
N ALA A 224 9.99 -18.95 -0.91
CA ALA A 224 9.84 -17.49 -0.83
C ALA A 224 8.48 -17.11 -0.25
N SER A 225 7.41 -17.81 -0.66
CA SER A 225 6.06 -17.60 -0.13
C SER A 225 5.97 -17.91 1.37
N GLN A 226 6.60 -19.00 1.83
CA GLN A 226 6.68 -19.36 3.25
C GLN A 226 7.48 -18.33 4.07
N ALA A 227 8.59 -17.82 3.54
CA ALA A 227 9.38 -16.79 4.19
C ALA A 227 8.58 -15.48 4.35
N ILE A 228 7.81 -15.09 3.34
CA ILE A 228 6.92 -13.94 3.41
C ILE A 228 5.77 -14.16 4.40
N ALA A 229 5.19 -15.36 4.42
CA ALA A 229 4.17 -15.72 5.42
C ALA A 229 4.74 -15.68 6.85
N ALA A 230 6.01 -16.07 7.04
CA ALA A 230 6.69 -15.97 8.33
C ALA A 230 6.83 -14.51 8.80
N TRP A 231 7.13 -13.58 7.88
CA TRP A 231 7.13 -12.14 8.15
C TRP A 231 5.74 -11.59 8.47
N ALA A 232 4.72 -11.98 7.69
CA ALA A 232 3.32 -11.62 7.99
C ALA A 232 2.95 -12.05 9.42
N GLY A 233 3.29 -13.29 9.79
CA GLY A 233 3.11 -13.82 11.14
C GLY A 233 3.91 -13.06 12.20
N ALA A 234 5.13 -12.60 11.89
CA ALA A 234 5.94 -11.81 12.81
C ALA A 234 5.29 -10.46 13.12
N PHE A 235 4.81 -9.76 12.10
CA PHE A 235 4.09 -8.49 12.28
C PHE A 235 2.79 -8.68 13.07
N LEU A 236 2.01 -9.72 12.75
CA LEU A 236 0.77 -10.05 13.46
C LEU A 236 0.98 -10.43 14.92
N ARG A 237 2.03 -11.19 15.25
CA ARG A 237 2.36 -11.52 16.65
C ARG A 237 2.71 -10.28 17.48
N VAL A 238 3.27 -9.28 16.82
CA VAL A 238 3.86 -8.12 17.48
C VAL A 238 2.87 -6.96 17.63
N ALA A 239 2.10 -6.67 16.59
CA ALA A 239 1.16 -5.55 16.58
C ALA A 239 -0.01 -5.84 15.63
N PRO A 240 -0.91 -6.79 15.94
CA PRO A 240 -1.98 -7.20 15.02
C PRO A 240 -2.93 -6.04 14.66
N ALA A 241 -3.10 -5.10 15.59
CA ALA A 241 -3.89 -3.88 15.39
C ALA A 241 -3.19 -2.84 14.48
N ARG A 242 -1.98 -3.10 14.01
CA ARG A 242 -1.18 -2.20 13.15
C ARG A 242 -0.86 -2.82 11.79
N VAL A 243 -1.46 -3.97 11.48
CA VAL A 243 -1.30 -4.66 10.20
C VAL A 243 -2.46 -4.29 9.28
N LEU A 244 -2.14 -3.96 8.03
CA LEU A 244 -3.08 -3.72 6.93
C LEU A 244 -2.79 -4.69 5.80
N TRP A 245 -3.81 -5.05 5.04
CA TRP A 245 -3.65 -5.78 3.78
C TRP A 245 -3.89 -4.85 2.58
N ALA A 246 -3.15 -5.05 1.50
CA ALA A 246 -3.44 -4.39 0.23
C ALA A 246 -2.98 -5.21 -0.98
N SER A 247 -3.68 -5.05 -2.10
CA SER A 247 -3.36 -5.76 -3.34
C SER A 247 -2.19 -5.14 -4.10
N ASP A 248 -1.95 -3.82 -3.95
CA ASP A 248 -1.07 -3.02 -4.81
C ASP A 248 -1.52 -3.02 -6.29
N TRP A 249 -2.83 -3.21 -6.54
CA TRP A 249 -3.43 -3.10 -7.87
C TRP A 249 -3.14 -1.72 -8.48
N PRO A 250 -2.77 -1.60 -9.77
CA PRO A 250 -2.79 -2.63 -10.82
C PRO A 250 -1.46 -3.39 -10.97
N HIS A 251 -0.65 -3.49 -9.92
CA HIS A 251 0.63 -4.23 -9.90
C HIS A 251 1.70 -3.61 -10.81
N THR A 252 1.85 -2.29 -10.69
CA THR A 252 2.77 -1.46 -11.47
C THR A 252 4.23 -1.88 -11.33
N GLY A 253 4.95 -1.92 -12.44
CA GLY A 253 6.40 -2.10 -12.48
C GLY A 253 6.96 -1.58 -13.80
N ARG A 254 8.22 -1.17 -13.81
CA ARG A 254 8.92 -0.89 -15.06
C ARG A 254 9.28 -2.22 -15.71
N ASP A 255 8.81 -2.43 -16.94
CA ASP A 255 9.21 -3.59 -17.72
C ASP A 255 10.74 -3.55 -17.95
N PRO A 256 11.46 -4.66 -17.73
CA PRO A 256 12.87 -4.72 -18.06
C PRO A 256 13.14 -4.29 -19.50
N GLY A 257 14.11 -3.39 -19.69
CA GLY A 257 14.51 -2.89 -21.01
C GLY A 257 13.67 -1.74 -21.58
N LYS A 258 12.53 -1.36 -20.98
CA LYS A 258 11.75 -0.21 -21.45
C LYS A 258 12.27 1.12 -20.92
N ALA A 259 12.29 2.13 -21.77
CA ALA A 259 12.51 3.51 -21.36
C ALA A 259 11.32 4.03 -20.54
N ALA A 260 11.54 5.12 -19.80
CA ALA A 260 10.56 5.68 -18.89
C ALA A 260 9.24 6.09 -19.57
N HIS A 261 9.32 6.50 -20.84
CA HIS A 261 8.18 7.00 -21.61
C HIS A 261 7.47 5.92 -22.43
N GLU A 262 7.99 4.70 -22.41
CA GLU A 262 7.37 3.53 -23.01
C GLU A 262 6.42 2.86 -22.03
N VAL A 263 5.26 2.42 -22.53
CA VAL A 263 4.23 1.79 -21.70
C VAL A 263 4.74 0.45 -21.18
N SER A 264 4.92 0.35 -19.86
CA SER A 264 5.22 -0.89 -19.13
C SER A 264 3.95 -1.66 -18.84
N ARG A 265 4.04 -2.99 -18.92
CA ARG A 265 2.94 -3.89 -18.60
C ARG A 265 2.78 -4.00 -17.09
N TYR A 266 1.56 -4.35 -16.68
CA TYR A 266 1.33 -4.75 -15.31
C TYR A 266 1.88 -6.14 -15.04
N ARG A 267 2.31 -6.39 -13.81
CA ARG A 267 2.64 -7.75 -13.39
C ARG A 267 1.36 -8.58 -13.41
N VAL A 268 1.45 -9.77 -14.01
CA VAL A 268 0.35 -10.73 -14.03
C VAL A 268 0.47 -11.60 -12.80
N LEU A 269 -0.56 -11.59 -11.96
CA LEU A 269 -0.65 -12.47 -10.80
C LEU A 269 -1.43 -13.73 -11.19
N PRO A 270 -0.96 -14.93 -10.83
CA PRO A 270 -1.78 -16.15 -10.85
C PRO A 270 -3.18 -15.97 -10.26
N ASP A 271 -4.15 -16.61 -10.88
CA ASP A 271 -5.55 -16.57 -10.45
C ASP A 271 -5.71 -17.03 -9.00
N GLY A 272 -6.46 -16.25 -8.22
CA GLY A 272 -6.72 -16.53 -6.81
C GLY A 272 -5.52 -16.31 -5.88
N MET A 273 -4.37 -15.81 -6.36
CA MET A 273 -3.19 -15.56 -5.50
C MET A 273 -3.51 -14.65 -4.32
N LEU A 274 -4.23 -13.54 -4.54
CA LEU A 274 -4.60 -12.61 -3.47
C LEU A 274 -5.45 -13.31 -2.40
N ALA A 275 -6.40 -14.14 -2.82
CA ALA A 275 -7.22 -14.93 -1.91
C ALA A 275 -6.40 -15.95 -1.12
N ARG A 276 -5.45 -16.63 -1.78
CA ARG A 276 -4.53 -17.58 -1.13
C ARG A 276 -3.65 -16.89 -0.10
N THR A 277 -3.03 -15.76 -0.44
CA THR A 277 -2.19 -15.01 0.52
C THR A 277 -3.00 -14.48 1.71
N ILE A 278 -4.26 -14.08 1.51
CA ILE A 278 -5.16 -13.75 2.62
C ILE A 278 -5.45 -14.97 3.50
N ALA A 279 -5.71 -16.13 2.89
CA ALA A 279 -5.97 -17.37 3.62
C ALA A 279 -4.76 -17.79 4.46
N ASP A 280 -3.57 -17.69 3.87
CA ASP A 280 -2.31 -18.11 4.45
C ASP A 280 -1.86 -17.18 5.58
N TRP A 281 -1.93 -15.85 5.36
CA TRP A 281 -1.49 -14.87 6.34
C TRP A 281 -2.50 -14.63 7.46
N PHE A 282 -3.80 -14.78 7.16
CA PHE A 282 -4.90 -14.53 8.10
C PHE A 282 -5.81 -15.77 8.19
N PRO A 283 -5.36 -16.84 8.87
CA PRO A 283 -6.05 -18.13 8.83
C PRO A 283 -7.39 -18.16 9.59
N THR A 284 -7.63 -17.22 10.51
CA THR A 284 -8.86 -17.18 11.31
C THR A 284 -9.83 -16.09 10.85
N PRO A 285 -11.15 -16.29 10.95
CA PRO A 285 -12.14 -15.24 10.66
C PRO A 285 -11.92 -13.95 11.45
N ALA A 286 -11.50 -14.05 12.72
CA ALA A 286 -11.21 -12.90 13.56
C ALA A 286 -10.01 -12.07 13.04
N LEU A 287 -8.93 -12.73 12.61
CA LEU A 287 -7.80 -12.03 12.00
C LEU A 287 -8.18 -11.39 10.66
N ARG A 288 -9.00 -12.05 9.84
CA ARG A 288 -9.52 -11.47 8.59
C ARG A 288 -10.36 -10.23 8.87
N GLN A 289 -11.30 -10.30 9.79
CA GLN A 289 -12.10 -9.14 10.21
C GLN A 289 -11.20 -8.00 10.69
N GLN A 290 -10.26 -8.28 11.57
CA GLN A 290 -9.37 -7.26 12.13
C GLN A 290 -8.52 -6.58 11.05
N VAL A 291 -7.82 -7.36 10.22
CA VAL A 291 -6.83 -6.82 9.28
C VAL A 291 -7.48 -6.25 8.01
N LEU A 292 -8.53 -6.91 7.51
CA LEU A 292 -9.18 -6.50 6.26
C LEU A 292 -10.24 -5.41 6.49
N ALA A 293 -10.82 -5.28 7.69
CA ALA A 293 -11.92 -4.35 7.92
C ALA A 293 -11.68 -3.38 9.09
N ASP A 294 -11.36 -3.85 10.29
CA ASP A 294 -11.35 -2.99 11.48
C ASP A 294 -10.14 -2.04 11.54
N ASN A 295 -8.94 -2.55 11.23
CA ASN A 295 -7.72 -1.75 11.19
C ASN A 295 -7.81 -0.64 10.13
N PRO A 296 -8.23 -0.92 8.87
CA PRO A 296 -8.48 0.12 7.88
C PRO A 296 -9.56 1.11 8.31
N ALA A 297 -10.66 0.64 8.91
CA ALA A 297 -11.74 1.52 9.37
C ALA A 297 -11.23 2.57 10.35
N ARG A 298 -10.43 2.14 11.33
CA ARG A 298 -9.84 3.02 12.34
C ARG A 298 -8.80 3.99 11.77
N LEU A 299 -7.91 3.53 10.89
CA LEU A 299 -6.85 4.37 10.34
C LEU A 299 -7.39 5.40 9.34
N TYR A 300 -8.25 4.96 8.43
CA TYR A 300 -8.74 5.80 7.33
C TYR A 300 -10.10 6.47 7.62
N GLY A 301 -10.67 6.22 8.80
CA GLY A 301 -11.95 6.81 9.23
C GLY A 301 -13.08 6.50 8.26
N PHE A 302 -13.28 5.20 7.98
CA PHE A 302 -14.41 4.70 7.20
C PHE A 302 -15.70 4.65 8.01
#